data_AF-A0A562C9R9-F1
#
_entry.id   AF-A0A562C9R9-F1
#
_cell.length_a   1.000
_cell.length_b   1.000
_cell.length_c   1.000
_cell.angle_alpha   90.00
_cell.angle_beta   90.00
_cell.angle_gamma   90.00
#
_symmetry.space_group_name_H-M   'P 1'
#
loop_
_entity.id
_entity.type
_entity.pdbx_description
1 polymer ?
#
loop_
_entity_poly.entity_id
_entity_poly.type
_entity_poly.pdbx_seq_one_letter_code
_entity_poly.pdbx_strand_id
1 'polypeptide(L)'
;MILSANSTRYATYGIQPDAIRTLMKDTLRNGYTITHGLTIAGVAAIAVPIRSAGGEVTGALSINMISTRLTSDRTVSLIDKLRREVAHIEAQFMQA
;
A
#
# COMPACT_ATOMS: atom_id res chain seq x y z
N MET A 1 -13.00 14.65 8.06
CA MET A 1 -12.37 13.32 7.81
C MET A 1 -11.54 13.39 6.54
N ILE A 2 -10.37 12.75 6.48
CA ILE A 2 -9.43 12.90 5.34
C ILE A 2 -10.00 12.40 3.99
N LEU A 3 -10.87 11.38 4.02
CA LEU A 3 -11.53 10.85 2.82
C LEU A 3 -12.48 11.86 2.17
N SER A 4 -13.29 12.56 2.96
CA SER A 4 -14.21 13.57 2.42
C SER A 4 -13.47 14.80 1.89
N ALA A 5 -12.36 15.17 2.54
CA ALA A 5 -11.51 16.28 2.11
C ALA A 5 -10.80 16.03 0.77
N ASN A 6 -10.62 14.77 0.37
CA ASN A 6 -9.95 14.39 -0.88
C ASN A 6 -10.93 13.85 -1.95
N SER A 7 -12.24 13.94 -1.75
CA SER A 7 -13.26 13.35 -2.65
C SER A 7 -13.10 13.79 -4.10
N THR A 8 -12.85 15.07 -4.36
CA THR A 8 -12.64 15.63 -5.70
C THR A 8 -11.43 15.00 -6.40
N ARG A 9 -10.36 14.69 -5.67
CA ARG A 9 -9.15 14.07 -6.24
C ARG A 9 -9.39 12.62 -6.62
N TYR A 10 -10.16 11.89 -5.83
CA TYR A 10 -10.53 10.51 -6.17
C TYR A 10 -11.37 10.47 -7.45
N ALA A 11 -12.29 11.43 -7.62
CA ALA A 11 -13.11 11.53 -8.82
C ALA A 11 -12.30 11.73 -10.11
N THR A 12 -11.16 12.42 -10.06
CA THR A 12 -10.23 12.56 -11.21
C THR A 12 -9.72 11.20 -11.72
N TYR A 13 -9.66 10.19 -10.86
CA TYR A 13 -9.26 8.83 -11.20
C TYR A 13 -10.45 7.86 -11.29
N GLY A 14 -11.68 8.35 -11.25
CA GLY A 14 -12.88 7.51 -11.25
C GLY A 14 -13.08 6.70 -9.96
N ILE A 15 -12.40 7.06 -8.87
CA ILE A 15 -12.42 6.32 -7.60
C ILE A 15 -13.49 6.92 -6.67
N GLN A 16 -14.33 6.06 -6.10
CA GLN A 16 -15.30 6.46 -5.07
C GLN A 16 -14.65 6.46 -3.68
N PRO A 17 -14.99 7.40 -2.78
CA PRO A 17 -14.44 7.43 -1.42
C PRO A 17 -14.63 6.14 -0.63
N ASP A 18 -15.73 5.41 -0.85
CA ASP A 18 -15.98 4.14 -0.19
C ASP A 18 -15.06 3.01 -0.68
N ALA A 19 -14.58 3.06 -1.92
CA ALA A 19 -13.56 2.12 -2.41
C ALA A 19 -12.24 2.33 -1.64
N ILE A 20 -11.85 3.58 -1.39
CA ILE A 20 -10.69 3.90 -0.55
C ILE A 20 -10.90 3.41 0.89
N ARG A 21 -12.11 3.58 1.45
CA ARG A 21 -12.43 3.08 2.79
C ARG A 21 -12.30 1.57 2.89
N THR A 22 -12.75 0.83 1.89
CA THR A 22 -12.60 -0.63 1.82
C THR A 22 -11.12 -1.01 1.74
N LEU A 23 -10.35 -0.37 0.85
CA LEU A 23 -8.90 -0.58 0.75
C LEU A 23 -8.18 -0.32 2.08
N MET A 24 -8.57 0.72 2.83
CA MET A 24 -8.00 0.99 4.15
C MET A 24 -8.30 -0.14 5.14
N LYS A 25 -9.55 -0.64 5.20
CA LYS A 25 -9.92 -1.76 6.08
C LYS A 25 -9.14 -3.03 5.75
N ASP A 26 -9.01 -3.34 4.46
CA ASP A 26 -8.23 -4.49 4.01
C ASP A 26 -6.74 -4.33 4.34
N THR A 27 -6.20 -3.11 4.18
CA THR A 27 -4.81 -2.82 4.51
C THR A 27 -4.53 -2.98 6.00
N LEU A 28 -5.44 -2.50 6.86
CA LEU A 28 -5.34 -2.68 8.32
C LEU A 28 -5.38 -4.16 8.72
N ARG A 29 -6.26 -4.94 8.08
CA ARG A 29 -6.39 -6.38 8.36
C ARG A 29 -5.16 -7.18 7.89
N ASN A 30 -4.67 -6.88 6.69
CA ASN A 30 -3.67 -7.70 6.02
C ASN A 30 -2.22 -7.25 6.34
N GLY A 31 -2.04 -6.00 6.76
CA GLY A 31 -0.73 -5.37 6.93
C GLY A 31 -0.05 -5.01 5.60
N TYR A 32 -0.77 -5.04 4.49
CA TYR A 32 -0.32 -4.64 3.16
C TYR A 32 -1.52 -4.24 2.31
N THR A 33 -1.28 -3.49 1.23
CA THR A 33 -2.29 -3.15 0.22
C THR A 33 -1.90 -3.72 -1.14
N ILE A 34 -2.90 -4.05 -1.95
CA ILE A 34 -2.73 -4.42 -3.36
C ILE A 34 -3.78 -3.68 -4.18
N THR A 35 -3.37 -3.08 -5.28
CA THR A 35 -4.28 -2.43 -6.22
C THR A 35 -4.01 -2.90 -7.64
N HIS A 36 -5.07 -2.97 -8.45
CA HIS A 36 -5.00 -3.28 -9.88
C HIS A 36 -5.73 -2.19 -10.65
N GLY A 37 -4.99 -1.40 -11.44
CA GLY A 37 -5.57 -0.37 -12.29
C GLY A 37 -6.21 0.81 -11.56
N LEU A 38 -5.93 0.99 -10.25
CA LEU A 38 -6.70 1.93 -9.41
C LEU A 38 -6.55 3.39 -9.88
N THR A 39 -5.32 3.83 -10.15
CA THR A 39 -5.03 5.19 -10.64
C THR A 39 -4.57 5.21 -12.09
N ILE A 40 -3.89 4.15 -12.53
CA ILE A 40 -3.35 4.01 -13.89
C ILE A 40 -3.74 2.64 -14.41
N ALA A 41 -4.50 2.59 -15.51
CA ALA A 41 -4.89 1.34 -16.15
C ALA A 41 -3.66 0.50 -16.54
N GLY A 42 -3.72 -0.81 -16.29
CA GLY A 42 -2.61 -1.72 -16.57
C GLY A 42 -1.45 -1.68 -15.56
N VAL A 43 -1.52 -0.85 -14.51
CA VAL A 43 -0.56 -0.84 -13.41
C VAL A 43 -1.14 -1.54 -12.19
N ALA A 44 -0.37 -2.42 -11.57
CA ALA A 44 -0.64 -2.92 -10.23
C ALA A 44 0.40 -2.39 -9.24
N ALA A 45 -0.02 -2.25 -7.99
CA ALA A 45 0.87 -1.84 -6.91
C ALA A 45 0.66 -2.72 -5.68
N ILE A 46 1.76 -3.06 -5.00
CA ILE A 46 1.77 -3.65 -3.66
C ILE A 46 2.50 -2.68 -2.75
N ALA A 47 1.96 -2.40 -1.56
CA ALA A 47 2.68 -1.62 -0.56
C ALA A 47 2.55 -2.18 0.86
N VAL A 48 3.59 -1.99 1.66
CA VAL A 48 3.66 -2.36 3.08
C VAL A 48 3.98 -1.10 3.90
N PRO A 49 3.26 -0.83 5.01
CA PRO A 49 3.51 0.34 5.85
C PRO A 49 4.84 0.21 6.59
N ILE A 50 5.54 1.34 6.73
CA ILE A 50 6.74 1.50 7.55
C ILE A 50 6.33 2.16 8.86
N ARG A 51 6.76 1.60 9.99
CA ARG A 51 6.48 2.12 11.33
C ARG A 51 7.72 2.66 12.02
N SER A 52 7.52 3.72 12.80
CA SER A 52 8.54 4.22 13.73
C SER A 52 8.71 3.29 14.94
N ALA A 53 9.70 3.58 15.77
CA ALA A 53 9.89 2.89 17.06
C ALA A 53 8.66 2.98 17.99
N GLY A 54 7.88 4.06 17.88
CA GLY A 54 6.62 4.23 18.62
C GLY A 54 5.43 3.43 18.05
N GLY A 55 5.62 2.68 16.95
CA GLY A 55 4.58 1.91 16.28
C GLY A 55 3.72 2.70 15.29
N GLU A 56 3.87 4.02 15.25
CA GLU A 56 3.15 4.88 14.31
C GLU A 56 3.61 4.67 12.87
N VAL A 57 2.67 4.63 11.92
CA VAL A 57 2.98 4.52 10.49
C VAL A 57 3.53 5.86 9.99
N THR A 58 4.79 5.88 9.58
CA THR A 58 5.49 7.08 9.10
C THR A 58 5.68 7.10 7.58
N GLY A 59 5.44 5.98 6.92
CA GLY A 59 5.53 5.86 5.47
C GLY A 59 5.07 4.51 4.96
N ALA A 60 5.37 4.21 3.69
CA ALA A 60 5.14 2.91 3.10
C ALA A 60 6.19 2.63 2.01
N LEU A 61 6.58 1.37 1.86
CA LEU A 61 7.39 0.90 0.74
C LEU A 61 6.48 0.24 -0.30
N SER A 62 6.63 0.61 -1.57
CA SER A 62 5.77 0.10 -2.65
C SER A 62 6.55 -0.41 -3.86
N ILE A 63 5.98 -1.40 -4.53
CA ILE A 63 6.41 -1.87 -5.85
C ILE A 63 5.26 -1.62 -6.83
N ASN A 64 5.56 -0.91 -7.91
CA ASN A 64 4.64 -0.69 -9.03
C ASN A 64 5.09 -1.53 -10.22
N MET A 65 4.15 -2.18 -10.90
CA MET A 65 4.45 -3.08 -12.01
C MET A 65 3.29 -3.18 -13.00
N ILE A 66 3.55 -3.76 -14.17
CA ILE A 66 2.47 -4.11 -15.12
C ILE A 66 1.55 -5.13 -14.44
N SER A 67 0.24 -4.89 -14.48
CA SER A 67 -0.76 -5.71 -13.77
C SER A 67 -0.69 -7.19 -14.15
N THR A 68 -0.46 -7.50 -15.42
CA THR A 68 -0.32 -8.89 -15.91
C THR A 68 0.91 -9.61 -15.36
N ARG A 69 1.88 -8.89 -14.78
CA ARG A 69 3.05 -9.49 -14.12
C ARG A 69 2.81 -9.80 -12.64
N LEU A 70 1.68 -9.38 -12.07
CA LEU A 70 1.33 -9.65 -10.68
C LEU A 70 0.46 -10.91 -10.57
N THR A 71 1.10 -12.09 -10.68
CA THR A 71 0.44 -13.38 -10.45
C THR A 71 0.27 -13.65 -8.95
N SER A 72 -0.56 -14.63 -8.58
CA SER A 72 -0.75 -15.06 -7.18
C SER A 72 0.57 -15.40 -6.48
N ASP A 73 1.39 -16.23 -7.12
CA ASP A 73 2.65 -16.72 -6.55
C ASP A 73 3.65 -15.58 -6.38
N ARG A 74 3.68 -14.67 -7.36
CA ARG A 74 4.53 -13.49 -7.32
C ARG A 74 4.05 -12.49 -6.27
N THR A 75 2.74 -12.39 -6.05
CA THR A 75 2.16 -11.53 -5.01
C THR A 75 2.68 -11.91 -3.64
N VAL A 76 2.57 -13.20 -3.27
CA VAL A 76 3.07 -13.71 -1.98
C VAL A 76 4.56 -13.44 -1.82
N SER A 77 5.36 -13.80 -2.84
CA SER A 77 6.81 -13.58 -2.82
C SER A 77 7.21 -12.11 -2.68
N LEU A 78 6.50 -11.20 -3.35
CA LEU A 78 6.78 -9.76 -3.30
C LEU A 78 6.38 -9.15 -1.96
N ILE A 79 5.27 -9.57 -1.36
CA ILE A 79 4.87 -9.12 -0.01
C ILE A 79 5.94 -9.53 1.00
N ASP A 80 6.42 -10.76 0.94
CA ASP A 80 7.46 -11.23 1.87
C ASP A 80 8.78 -10.47 1.68
N LYS A 81 9.14 -10.15 0.44
CA LYS A 81 10.31 -9.30 0.15
C LYS A 81 10.11 -7.89 0.72
N LEU A 82 8.98 -7.26 0.45
CA LEU A 82 8.65 -5.93 0.97
C LEU A 82 8.68 -5.90 2.50
N ARG A 83 8.11 -6.91 3.17
CA ARG A 83 8.14 -7.00 4.64
C ARG A 83 9.55 -7.09 5.20
N ARG A 84 10.44 -7.86 4.56
CA ARG A 84 11.85 -7.93 4.98
C ARG A 84 12.57 -6.59 4.81
N GLU A 85 12.38 -5.91 3.67
CA GLU A 85 12.99 -4.60 3.44
C GLU A 85 12.42 -3.54 4.39
N VAL A 86 11.11 -3.56 4.64
CA VAL A 86 10.49 -2.69 5.65
C VAL A 86 11.09 -2.96 7.02
N ALA A 87 11.24 -4.22 7.45
CA ALA A 87 11.85 -4.54 8.74
C ALA A 87 13.28 -4.02 8.87
N HIS A 88 14.07 -4.05 7.79
CA HIS A 88 15.40 -3.44 7.77
C HIS A 88 15.36 -1.91 7.95
N ILE A 89 14.41 -1.24 7.30
CA ILE A 89 14.20 0.21 7.46
C ILE A 89 13.75 0.53 8.89
N GLU A 90 12.76 -0.19 9.41
CA GLU A 90 12.23 0.00 10.75
C GLU A 90 13.32 -0.21 11.82
N ALA A 91 14.25 -1.16 11.61
CA ALA A 91 15.38 -1.39 12.49
C ALA A 91 16.36 -0.21 12.57
N GLN A 92 16.41 0.66 11.55
CA GLN A 92 17.24 1.87 11.59
C GLN A 92 16.66 2.94 12.50
N PHE A 93 15.34 2.97 12.72
CA PHE A 93 14.71 3.91 13.64
C PHE A 93 14.96 3.59 15.11
N MET A 94 15.41 2.37 15.43
CA MET A 94 15.75 1.97 16.81
C MET A 94 17.21 2.28 17.16
N GLN A 95 18.02 2.73 16.20
CA GLN A 95 19.43 3.05 16.38
C GLN A 95 19.71 4.56 16.55
N ALA A 96 18.67 5.40 16.47
CA ALA A 96 18.73 6.85 16.60
C ALA A 96 18.04 7.30 17.88
#